data_AF-A0A923QCQ1-F1
#
_entry.id   AF-A0A923QCQ1-F1
#
_cell.length_a   1.000
_cell.length_b   1.000
_cell.length_c   1.000
_cell.angle_alpha   90.00
_cell.angle_beta   90.00
_cell.angle_gamma   90.00
#
_symmetry.space_group_name_H-M   'P 1'
#
loop_
_entity.id
_entity.type
_entity.pdbx_description
1 polymer ?
#
loop_
_entity_poly.entity_id
_entity_poly.type
_entity_poly.pdbx_seq_one_letter_code
_entity_poly.pdbx_strand_id
1 'polypeptide(L)' 'MRIALFVTCLADTLFPDVARATVTLLERLGHEVVVPPGQTCCGQM' A
#
# COMPACT_ATOMS: atom_id res chain seq x y z
N MET A 1 -0.76 -5.09 14.64
CA MET A 1 -2.06 -5.14 13.93
C MET A 1 -1.83 -5.70 12.54
N ARG A 2 -2.86 -6.28 11.90
CA ARG A 2 -2.78 -6.77 10.51
C ARG A 2 -3.50 -5.78 9.60
N ILE A 3 -2.78 -5.24 8.61
CA ILE A 3 -3.21 -4.12 7.77
C ILE A 3 -3.31 -4.59 6.32
N ALA A 4 -4.50 -4.47 5.72
CA ALA A 4 -4.68 -4.63 4.28
C ALA A 4 -4.35 -3.30 3.59
N LEU A 5 -3.21 -3.24 2.90
CA LEU A 5 -2.76 -2.05 2.19
C LEU A 5 -3.36 -2.00 0.79
N PHE A 6 -4.20 -1.00 0.55
CA PHE A 6 -4.73 -0.67 -0.77
C PHE A 6 -3.76 0.26 -1.50
N VAL A 7 -3.02 -0.27 -2.46
CA VAL A 7 -2.05 0.45 -3.27
C VAL A 7 -2.79 1.00 -4.50
N THR A 8 -3.01 2.31 -4.51
CA THR A 8 -3.70 2.98 -5.62
C THR A 8 -2.84 2.98 -6.88
N CYS A 9 -3.45 3.22 -8.05
CA CYS A 9 -2.71 3.39 -9.31
C CYS A 9 -1.69 4.54 -9.24
N LEU A 10 -1.95 5.58 -8.45
CA LEU A 10 -1.03 6.68 -8.23
C LEU A 10 0.22 6.21 -7.46
N ALA A 11 0.02 5.49 -6.36
CA ALA A 11 1.12 4.98 -5.55
C ALA A 11 1.91 3.88 -6.27
N ASP A 12 1.26 3.02 -7.06
CA ASP A 12 1.94 1.93 -7.78
C ASP A 12 2.70 2.43 -9.01
N THR A 13 2.03 3.21 -9.87
CA THR A 13 2.56 3.60 -11.18
C THR A 13 3.41 4.86 -11.15
N LEU A 14 3.02 5.86 -10.36
CA LEU A 14 3.64 7.19 -10.39
C LEU A 14 4.59 7.41 -9.21
N PHE A 15 4.29 6.85 -8.05
CA PHE A 15 5.08 7.04 -6.82
C PHE A 15 5.39 5.74 -6.08
N PRO A 16 6.01 4.74 -6.73
CA PRO A 16 6.25 3.41 -6.16
C PRO A 16 7.07 3.42 -4.87
N ASP A 17 7.93 4.42 -4.69
CA ASP A 17 8.70 4.59 -3.46
C ASP A 17 7.85 4.98 -2.25
N VAL A 18 6.72 5.67 -2.46
CA VAL A 18 5.78 6.02 -1.38
C VAL A 18 5.09 4.76 -0.86
N ALA A 19 4.65 3.87 -1.76
CA ALA A 19 4.08 2.58 -1.36
C ALA A 19 5.08 1.74 -0.57
N ARG A 20 6.34 1.64 -1.05
CA ARG A 20 7.42 0.93 -0.36
C ARG A 20 7.74 1.52 1.01
N ALA A 21 7.88 2.84 1.10
CA ALA A 21 8.15 3.53 2.36
C ALA A 21 7.02 3.32 3.38
N THR A 22 5.77 3.29 2.91
CA THR A 22 4.60 3.01 3.76
C THR A 22 4.66 1.60 4.36
N VAL A 23 4.96 0.57 3.54
CA VAL A 23 5.16 -0.80 4.02
C VAL A 23 6.27 -0.86 5.06
N THR A 24 7.46 -0.31 4.72
CA THR A 24 8.62 -0.32 5.63
C THR A 24 8.33 0.37 6.97
N LEU A 25 7.62 1.50 6.95
CA LEU A 25 7.25 2.21 8.17
C LEU A 25 6.31 1.37 9.06
N LEU A 26 5.27 0.79 8.47
CA LEU A 26 4.30 -0.02 9.21
C LEU A 26 4.93 -1.30 9.78
N GLU A 27 5.79 -1.96 9.02
CA GLU A 27 6.54 -3.15 9.49
C GLU A 27 7.48 -2.80 10.65
N ARG A 28 8.18 -1.65 10.59
CA ARG A 28 9.03 -1.16 11.70
C ARG A 28 8.25 -0.85 12.97
N LEU A 29 6.96 -0.50 12.85
CA LEU A 29 6.06 -0.31 13.99
C LEU A 29 5.48 -1.63 14.52
N GLY A 30 5.92 -2.78 14.00
CA GLY A 30 5.47 -4.10 14.44
C GLY A 30 4.10 -4.48 13.88
N HIS A 31 3.73 -4.00 12.69
CA HIS A 31 2.50 -4.37 12.01
C HIS A 31 2.78 -5.36 10.88
N GLU A 32 1.83 -6.29 10.67
CA GLU A 32 1.82 -7.14 9.48
C GLU A 32 1.10 -6.39 8.37
N VAL A 33 1.77 -6.16 7.24
CA VAL A 33 1.17 -5.54 6.07
C VAL A 33 0.91 -6.59 5.01
N VAL A 34 -0.33 -6.68 4.54
CA VAL A 34 -0.71 -7.52 3.40
C VAL A 34 -1.24 -6.65 2.29
N VAL A 35 -0.86 -6.95 1.05
CA VAL A 35 -1.42 -6.32 -0.15
C VAL A 35 -2.39 -7.34 -0.77
N PRO A 36 -3.71 -7.21 -0.57
CA PRO A 36 -4.66 -8.15 -1.15
C PRO A 36 -4.52 -8.19 -2.68
N PRO A 37 -4.57 -9.38 -3.31
CA PRO A 37 -4.58 -9.47 -4.76
C PRO A 37 -5.91 -8.93 -5.32
N GLY A 38 -5.91 -8.55 -6.60
CA GLY A 38 -7.13 -8.14 -7.31
C GLY A 38 -7.64 -6.74 -6.93
N GLN A 39 -6.77 -5.86 -6.45
CA GLN A 39 -7.11 -4.45 -6.27
C GLN A 39 -7.44 -3.81 -7.62
N THR A 40 -8.47 -2.97 -7.63
CA THR A 40 -8.95 -2.27 -8.83
C THR A 40 -8.92 -0.75 -8.61
N CYS A 41 -9.31 0.02 -9.62
CA CYS A 41 -9.35 1.47 -9.53
C CYS A 41 -10.27 1.94 -8.39
N CYS A 42 -9.79 2.87 -7.57
CA CYS A 42 -10.61 3.53 -6.53
C CYS A 42 -11.56 4.60 -7.07
N GLY A 43 -11.43 4.99 -8.34
CA GLY A 43 -12.26 6.02 -8.97
C GLY A 43 -11.93 7.45 -8.52
N GLN A 44 -10.76 7.67 -7.92
CA GLN A 44 -10.33 8.99 -7.48
C GLN A 44 -10.05 9.88 -8.71
N MET A 45 -10.66 11.07 -8.77
CA MET A 45 -10.42 12.09 -9.80
C MET A 45 -9.23 12.98 -9.45
#